data_AF-A0A7V1WA09-F1
#
_entry.id   AF-A0A7V1WA09-F1
#
_cell.length_a   1.000
_cell.length_b   1.000
_cell.length_c   1.000
_cell.angle_alpha   90.00
_cell.angle_beta   90.00
_cell.angle_gamma   90.00
#
_symmetry.space_group_name_H-M   'P 1'
#
loop_
_entity.id
_entity.type
_entity.pdbx_description
1 polymer ?
#
loop_
_entity_poly.entity_id
_entity_poly.type
_entity_poly.pdbx_seq_one_letter_code
_entity_poly.pdbx_strand_id
1 'polypeptide(L)' 'MLDPLLLEVLACPACDDRPPVRLEGEFLVCDQCGRAYPIRDGIPEMLVESAVFIPGRGPADAPGEPPGSPKEGEPL' A
#
# COMPACT_ATOMS: atom_id res chain seq x y z
N MET A 1 -18.04 7.61 3.43
CA MET A 1 -18.07 6.23 3.94
C MET A 1 -17.73 5.33 2.77
N LEU A 2 -16.66 4.52 2.86
CA LEU A 2 -16.25 3.61 1.79
C LEU A 2 -17.16 2.38 1.78
N ASP A 3 -17.61 1.96 0.59
CA ASP A 3 -18.45 0.78 0.42
C ASP A 3 -17.72 -0.50 0.86
N PRO A 4 -18.36 -1.38 1.65
CA PRO A 4 -17.73 -2.58 2.18
C PRO A 4 -17.32 -3.57 1.08
N LEU A 5 -18.11 -3.66 0.00
CA LEU A 5 -17.80 -4.51 -1.15
C LEU A 5 -16.53 -4.05 -1.90
N LEU A 6 -16.26 -2.74 -1.92
CA LEU A 6 -15.05 -2.19 -2.54
C LEU A 6 -13.82 -2.55 -1.71
N LEU A 7 -13.91 -2.45 -0.38
CA LEU A 7 -12.86 -2.84 0.55
C LEU A 7 -12.42 -4.30 0.40
N GLU A 8 -13.35 -5.21 0.12
CA GLU A 8 -13.06 -6.63 -0.10
C GLU A 8 -12.24 -6.90 -1.38
N VAL A 9 -12.28 -5.99 -2.35
CA VAL A 9 -11.53 -6.09 -3.62
C VAL A 9 -10.18 -5.38 -3.54
N LEU A 10 -9.97 -4.50 -2.56
CA LEU A 10 -8.74 -3.71 -2.46
C LEU A 10 -7.57 -4.57 -2.01
N ALA A 11 -6.56 -4.63 -2.87
CA ALA A 11 -5.31 -5.35 -2.66
C ALA A 11 -4.13 -4.38 -2.67
N CYS A 12 -3.08 -4.73 -1.92
CA CYS A 12 -1.86 -3.94 -1.83
C CYS A 12 -1.21 -3.78 -3.23
N PRO A 13 -1.00 -2.55 -3.72
CA PRO A 13 -0.42 -2.30 -5.04
C PRO A 13 1.09 -2.57 -5.11
N ALA A 14 1.75 -2.66 -3.96
CA ALA A 14 3.19 -2.82 -3.84
C ALA A 14 3.68 -4.27 -3.81
N CYS A 15 2.80 -5.21 -3.48
CA CYS A 15 3.14 -6.61 -3.33
C CYS A 15 2.72 -7.37 -4.60
N ASP A 16 3.60 -8.21 -5.13
CA ASP A 16 3.32 -9.05 -6.30
C ASP A 16 2.11 -9.96 -6.09
N ASP A 17 1.99 -10.59 -4.92
CA ASP A 17 0.86 -11.47 -4.56
C ASP A 17 -0.48 -10.75 -4.34
N ARG A 18 -0.52 -9.40 -4.44
CA ARG A 18 -1.72 -8.58 -4.24
C ARG A 18 -2.54 -9.00 -2.99
N PRO A 19 -1.93 -9.06 -1.79
CA PRO A 19 -2.65 -9.39 -0.56
C PRO A 19 -3.67 -8.31 -0.22
N PRO A 20 -4.77 -8.65 0.49
CA PRO A 20 -5.77 -7.68 0.90
C PRO A 20 -5.20 -6.61 1.84
N VAL A 21 -5.84 -5.45 1.88
CA VAL A 21 -5.54 -4.37 2.83
C VAL A 21 -6.67 -4.19 3.83
N ARG A 22 -6.34 -3.74 5.04
CA ARG A 22 -7.29 -3.49 6.13
C ARG A 22 -7.51 -2.01 6.32
N LEU A 23 -8.76 -1.59 6.49
CA LEU A 23 -9.09 -0.23 6.91
C LEU A 23 -8.73 0.00 8.38
N GLU A 24 -7.87 0.98 8.65
CA GLU A 24 -7.52 1.44 9.99
C GLU A 24 -7.60 2.98 10.02
N GLY A 25 -8.73 3.50 10.51
CA GLY A 25 -9.00 4.94 10.52
C GLY A 25 -9.06 5.51 9.10
N GLU A 26 -8.17 6.44 8.80
CA GLU A 26 -8.02 7.08 7.48
C GLU A 26 -6.92 6.42 6.63
N PHE A 27 -6.57 5.15 6.91
CA PHE A 27 -5.54 4.43 6.17
C PHE A 27 -6.01 3.02 5.76
N LEU A 28 -5.51 2.54 4.62
CA LEU A 28 -5.53 1.13 4.24
C LEU A 28 -4.15 0.53 4.50
N VAL A 29 -4.07 -0.47 5.36
CA VAL A 29 -2.82 -1.06 5.82
C VAL A 29 -2.65 -2.46 5.26
N CYS A 30 -1.48 -2.74 4.70
CA CYS A 30 -1.08 -4.08 4.29
C CYS A 30 -0.32 -4.77 5.42
N ASP A 31 -0.80 -5.91 5.91
CA ASP A 31 -0.14 -6.65 7.00
C ASP A 31 1.15 -7.36 6.54
N GLN A 32 1.26 -7.66 5.24
CA GLN A 32 2.42 -8.34 4.65
C GLN A 32 3.65 -7.41 4.57
N CYS A 33 3.49 -6.23 3.96
CA CYS A 33 4.62 -5.30 3.77
C CYS A 33 4.64 -4.13 4.75
N GLY A 34 3.61 -3.95 5.57
CA GLY A 34 3.52 -2.90 6.59
C GLY A 34 3.23 -1.49 6.05
N ARG A 35 2.94 -1.36 4.75
CA ARG A 35 2.61 -0.06 4.15
C ARG A 35 1.19 0.37 4.50
N ALA A 36 1.03 1.67 4.72
CA ALA A 36 -0.25 2.32 4.94
C ALA A 36 -0.52 3.35 3.84
N TYR A 37 -1.68 3.24 3.21
CA TYR A 37 -2.14 4.11 2.14
C TYR A 37 -3.18 5.07 2.69
N PRO A 38 -2.96 6.40 2.64
CA PRO A 38 -3.90 7.37 3.19
C PRO A 38 -5.20 7.41 2.39
N ILE A 39 -6.29 7.74 3.07
CA ILE A 39 -7.59 8.02 2.47
C ILE A 39 -7.80 9.52 2.56
N ARG A 40 -7.88 10.19 1.40
CA ARG A 40 -8.14 11.64 1.29
C ARG A 40 -9.48 11.86 0.62
N ASP A 41 -10.32 12.67 1.23
CA ASP A 41 -11.67 12.96 0.73
C ASP A 41 -12.54 11.70 0.50
N GLY A 42 -12.28 10.64 1.28
CA GLY A 42 -12.94 9.34 1.12
C GLY A 42 -12.41 8.47 -0.03
N ILE A 43 -11.35 8.91 -0.72
CA ILE A 43 -10.69 8.20 -1.82
C ILE A 43 -9.36 7.61 -1.31
N PRO A 44 -9.13 6.29 -1.42
CA PRO A 44 -7.86 5.69 -1.07
C PRO A 44 -6.76 6.03 -2.08
N GLU A 45 -5.68 6.66 -1.61
CA GLU A 45 -4.47 6.88 -2.42
C GLU A 45 -3.63 5.59 -2.46
N MET A 46 -4.10 4.60 -3.23
CA MET A 46 -3.43 3.31 -3.45
C MET A 46 -2.24 3.46 -4.42
N LEU A 47 -1.42 4.49 -4.21
CA LEU A 47 -0.17 4.74 -4.91
C LEU A 47 1.00 4.31 -4.04
N VAL A 48 1.95 3.64 -4.68
CA VAL A 48 3.16 3.15 -4.03
C VAL A 48 4.00 4.28 -3.45
N GLU A 49 3.99 5.45 -4.10
CA GLU A 49 4.71 6.66 -3.69
C GLU A 49 4.03 7.40 -2.53
N SER A 50 2.70 7.31 -2.42
CA SER A 50 1.94 7.89 -1.29
C SER A 50 1.97 7.02 -0.03
N ALA A 51 2.52 5.80 -0.13
CA ALA A 51 2.56 4.86 0.99
C ALA A 51 3.48 5.35 2.11
N VAL A 52 2.98 5.29 3.35
CA VAL A 52 3.75 5.60 4.55
C VAL A 52 3.95 4.35 5.40
N PHE A 53 4.96 4.38 6.27
CA PHE A 53 5.17 3.35 7.30
C PHE A 53 4.68 3.86 8.64
N ILE A 54 3.84 3.08 9.31
CA ILE A 54 3.33 3.41 10.64
C ILE A 54 4.28 2.81 11.68
N PRO A 55 4.82 3.59 12.63
CA PRO A 55 5.71 3.05 13.66
C PRO A 55 5.02 1.95 14.47
N GLY A 56 5.71 0.83 14.66
CA GLY A 56 5.17 -0.36 15.33
C GLY A 56 4.34 -1.29 14.43
N ARG A 57 4.14 -0.95 13.15
CA ARG A 57 3.50 -1.81 12.16
C ARG A 57 4.32 -1.82 10.86
N GLY A 58 5.41 -2.57 10.91
CA GLY A 58 6.23 -2.96 9.76
C GLY A 58 6.74 -4.37 10.01
N PRO A 59 7.18 -5.11 8.98
CA PRO A 59 7.78 -6.41 9.22
C PRO A 59 9.02 -6.18 10.11
N ALA A 60 9.11 -6.90 11.23
CA ALA A 60 10.21 -6.75 12.18
C ALA A 60 11.59 -7.08 11.55
N ASP A 61 11.61 -7.62 10.33
CA ASP A 61 12.79 -8.01 9.55
C ASP A 61 12.54 -7.89 8.03
N ALA A 62 11.87 -6.85 7.53
CA ALA A 62 11.81 -6.65 6.08
C ALA A 62 13.14 -6.09 5.56
N PRO A 63 13.84 -6.75 4.63
CA PRO A 63 14.76 -6.04 3.77
C PRO A 63 13.93 -5.01 3.01
N GLY A 64 14.06 -3.76 3.42
CA GLY A 64 13.41 -2.65 2.76
C GLY A 64 14.00 -2.52 1.36
N GLU A 65 13.36 -3.16 0.38
CA GLU A 65 13.49 -2.69 -0.99
C GLU A 65 12.52 -1.51 -1.14
N PRO A 66 13.01 -0.27 -1.23
CA PRO A 66 12.17 0.86 -1.54
C PRO A 66 11.58 0.65 -2.95
N PRO A 67 10.30 0.98 -3.18
CA PRO A 67 9.75 0.91 -4.51
C PRO A 67 10.27 2.10 -5.31
N GLY A 68 11.21 1.84 -6.21
CA GLY A 68 11.75 2.87 -7.06
C GLY A 68 12.95 2.44 -7.88
N SER A 69 12.94 1.21 -8.41
CA SER A 69 13.78 0.96 -9.59
C SER A 69 13.25 1.87 -10.70
N PRO A 70 14.04 2.80 -11.25
CA PRO A 70 13.62 3.51 -12.45
C PRO A 70 13.38 2.45 -13.52
N LYS A 71 12.18 2.47 -14.14
CA LYS A 71 12.00 1.77 -15.40
C LYS A 71 12.78 2.51 -16.48
N GLU A 72 14.10 2.33 -16.52
CA GLU A 72 14.88 2.69 -17.69
C GLU A 72 14.65 1.60 -18.74
N GLY A 73 13.64 1.86 -19.57
CA GLY A 73 13.37 1.12 -20.79
C GLY A 73 13.15 2.12 -21.91
N GLU A 74 14.22 2.75 -22.39
CA GLU A 74 14.27 3.31 -23.74
C GLU A 74 15.70 3.19 -24.29
N PRO A 75 16.04 2.12 -25.01
CA PRO A 75 16.98 2.22 -26.11
C PRO A 75 16.20 2.64 -27.37
N LEU A 76 16.72 3.69 -28.01
CA LEU A 76 16.38 4.17 -29.36
C LEU A 76 16.44 3.05 -30.42
#